data_AF-A0A8K0N5T5-F1
#
_entry.id   AF-A0A8K0N5T5-F1
#
_cell.length_a   1.000
_cell.length_b   1.000
_cell.length_c   1.000
_cell.angle_alpha   90.00
_cell.angle_beta   90.00
_cell.angle_gamma   90.00
#
_symmetry.space_group_name_H-M   'P 1'
#
loop_
_entity.id
_entity.type
_entity.pdbx_description
1 polymer ?
#
loop_
_entity_poly.entity_id
_entity_poly.type
_entity_poly.pdbx_seq_one_letter_code
_entity_poly.pdbx_strand_id
1 'polypeptide(L)'
;MASVGGIKGFYREKKKGELTKPSPKPHSAADPARSPALKSSDVQEQQKEAEERLREFDMDMRYGPCLGLTRMERWDRAAAMGLNPPPDVEAILLKCSSAAALECLWEGRV
;
A
#
# COMPACT_ATOMS: atom_id res chain seq x y z
N MET A 1 43.85 -17.56 33.72
CA MET A 1 42.84 -18.24 32.88
C MET A 1 41.71 -17.26 32.61
N ALA A 2 41.64 -16.66 31.42
CA ALA A 2 40.55 -15.75 31.05
C ALA A 2 39.70 -16.44 29.98
N SER A 3 38.43 -16.67 30.29
CA SER A 3 37.47 -17.38 29.45
C SER A 3 36.89 -16.41 28.42
N VAL A 4 37.17 -16.64 27.13
CA VAL A 4 36.60 -15.86 26.02
C VAL A 4 35.23 -16.43 25.69
N GLY A 5 34.17 -15.74 26.11
CA GLY A 5 32.79 -16.06 25.76
C GLY A 5 32.46 -15.59 24.33
N GLY A 6 31.92 -16.50 23.52
CA GLY A 6 31.89 -16.42 22.06
C GLY A 6 30.86 -15.46 21.45
N ILE A 7 31.29 -14.86 20.34
CA ILE A 7 30.45 -14.15 19.38
C ILE A 7 29.58 -15.16 18.60
N LYS A 8 28.29 -15.22 18.93
CA LYS A 8 27.33 -16.06 18.19
C LYS A 8 26.81 -15.28 16.98
N GLY A 9 27.11 -15.80 15.80
CA GLY A 9 26.89 -15.21 14.50
C GLY A 9 25.45 -14.74 14.22
N PHE A 10 25.38 -13.55 13.62
CA PHE A 10 24.19 -13.04 12.95
C PHE A 10 24.51 -12.87 11.47
N TYR A 11 23.58 -13.34 10.66
CA TYR A 11 23.42 -13.11 9.22
C TYR A 11 24.35 -13.86 8.24
N ARG A 12 23.76 -14.78 7.48
CA ARG A 12 24.36 -15.37 6.28
C ARG A 12 23.61 -14.84 5.06
N GLU A 13 24.19 -13.84 4.42
CA GLU A 13 23.72 -13.30 3.14
C GLU A 13 23.98 -14.31 2.01
N LYS A 14 22.95 -14.60 1.20
CA LYS A 14 23.07 -15.40 -0.02
C LYS A 14 22.87 -14.49 -1.23
N LYS A 15 23.97 -14.25 -1.95
CA LYS A 15 24.07 -13.54 -3.22
C LYS A 15 23.57 -14.41 -4.39
N LYS A 16 22.58 -13.90 -5.14
CA LYS A 16 22.19 -14.25 -6.52
C LYS A 16 21.62 -12.96 -7.12
N GLY A 17 21.87 -12.45 -8.31
CA GLY A 17 22.67 -12.79 -9.48
C GLY A 17 22.44 -11.62 -10.45
N GLU A 18 23.46 -11.26 -11.23
CA GLU A 18 23.45 -10.16 -12.21
C GLU A 18 22.78 -10.60 -13.52
N LEU A 19 21.85 -9.81 -14.11
CA LEU A 19 21.70 -9.65 -15.58
C LEU A 19 20.64 -8.60 -16.02
N THR A 20 21.12 -7.58 -16.75
CA THR A 20 20.58 -6.92 -17.97
C THR A 20 19.21 -6.20 -18.04
N LYS A 21 19.29 -4.90 -18.38
CA LYS A 21 18.33 -4.06 -19.16
C LYS A 21 18.19 -4.60 -20.61
N PRO A 22 17.10 -4.37 -21.38
CA PRO A 22 16.82 -3.03 -21.98
C PRO A 22 15.32 -2.68 -22.31
N SER A 23 15.04 -1.41 -22.64
CA SER A 23 13.82 -0.91 -23.34
C SER A 23 13.96 -1.11 -24.87
N PRO A 24 12.89 -1.19 -25.73
CA PRO A 24 12.01 -0.05 -26.14
C PRO A 24 10.55 -0.39 -26.58
N LYS A 25 9.74 0.64 -26.92
CA LYS A 25 8.33 0.66 -27.41
C LYS A 25 8.20 0.18 -28.89
N PRO A 26 7.00 -0.20 -29.42
CA PRO A 26 6.14 0.77 -30.15
C PRO A 26 4.60 0.50 -30.24
N HIS A 27 3.88 1.59 -30.51
CA HIS A 27 2.59 1.86 -31.21
C HIS A 27 1.55 0.75 -31.55
N SER A 28 0.28 1.02 -31.20
CA SER A 28 -0.86 0.85 -32.11
C SER A 28 -1.99 1.82 -31.77
N ALA A 29 -2.51 2.45 -32.82
CA ALA A 29 -3.58 3.43 -32.83
C ALA A 29 -4.95 2.76 -33.03
N ALA A 30 -6.01 3.33 -32.44
CA ALA A 30 -7.36 3.42 -33.01
C ALA A 30 -8.30 4.21 -32.07
N ASP A 31 -8.66 5.41 -32.55
CA ASP A 31 -9.82 6.27 -32.23
C ASP A 31 -11.20 5.56 -32.37
N PRO A 32 -12.37 6.21 -32.15
CA PRO A 32 -12.75 7.37 -31.32
C PRO A 32 -14.05 7.14 -30.50
N ALA A 33 -14.40 8.12 -29.67
CA ALA A 33 -15.78 8.50 -29.30
C ALA A 33 -16.67 7.49 -28.52
N ARG A 34 -16.74 7.68 -27.20
CA ARG A 34 -18.04 7.78 -26.51
C ARG A 34 -17.93 8.62 -25.26
N SER A 35 -18.25 9.91 -25.40
CA SER A 35 -18.60 10.77 -24.28
C SER A 35 -19.85 10.20 -23.59
N PRO A 36 -19.84 10.13 -22.25
CA PRO A 36 -20.93 10.73 -21.51
C PRO A 36 -20.34 11.84 -20.65
N ALA A 37 -20.25 13.03 -21.26
CA ALA A 37 -20.25 14.24 -20.48
C ALA A 37 -21.51 14.22 -19.58
N LEU A 38 -21.36 14.73 -18.36
CA LEU A 38 -22.41 14.97 -17.36
C LEU A 38 -22.67 13.88 -16.30
N LYS A 39 -21.64 13.21 -15.73
CA LYS A 39 -21.67 12.61 -14.36
C LYS A 39 -20.28 12.51 -13.66
N SER A 40 -19.28 13.26 -14.11
CA SER A 40 -17.87 13.00 -13.74
C SER A 40 -17.41 13.68 -12.46
N SER A 41 -17.88 14.90 -12.17
CA SER A 41 -17.36 15.73 -11.07
C SER A 41 -17.63 15.13 -9.69
N ASP A 42 -18.87 14.73 -9.40
CA ASP A 42 -19.27 14.26 -8.08
C ASP A 42 -18.60 12.94 -7.68
N VAL A 43 -18.42 12.03 -8.64
CA VAL A 43 -17.77 10.72 -8.39
C VAL A 43 -16.27 10.89 -8.13
N GLN A 44 -15.63 11.84 -8.82
CA GLN A 44 -14.21 12.13 -8.63
C GLN A 44 -13.94 12.78 -7.27
N GLU A 45 -14.83 13.66 -6.81
CA GLU A 45 -14.73 14.29 -5.49
C GLU A 45 -14.86 13.26 -4.35
N GLN A 46 -15.82 12.34 -4.46
CA GLN A 46 -15.99 11.24 -3.51
C GLN A 46 -14.77 10.31 -3.44
N GLN A 47 -14.13 10.03 -4.59
CA GLN A 47 -12.89 9.25 -4.61
C GLN A 47 -11.72 9.99 -3.96
N LYS A 48 -11.63 11.30 -4.13
CA LYS A 48 -10.58 12.12 -3.49
C LYS A 48 -10.76 12.15 -1.98
N GLU A 49 -11.98 12.35 -1.49
CA GLU A 49 -12.26 12.33 -0.05
C GLU A 49 -11.95 10.94 0.54
N ALA A 50 -12.33 9.87 -0.15
CA ALA A 50 -12.01 8.51 0.26
C ALA A 50 -10.49 8.28 0.39
N GLU A 51 -9.70 8.69 -0.61
CA GLU A 51 -8.24 8.59 -0.56
C GLU A 51 -7.63 9.45 0.57
N GLU A 52 -8.18 10.63 0.84
CA GLU A 52 -7.74 11.46 1.96
C GLU A 52 -7.97 10.77 3.31
N ARG A 53 -9.13 10.12 3.51
CA ARG A 53 -9.41 9.31 4.72
C ARG A 53 -8.46 8.12 4.86
N LEU A 54 -8.19 7.42 3.77
CA LEU A 54 -7.22 6.31 3.78
C LEU A 54 -5.81 6.81 4.11
N ARG A 55 -5.45 8.00 3.64
CA ARG A 55 -4.14 8.62 3.92
C ARG A 55 -4.01 9.08 5.37
N GLU A 56 -5.08 9.61 5.96
CA GLU A 56 -5.13 9.93 7.39
C GLU A 56 -4.97 8.68 8.26
N PHE A 57 -5.66 7.60 7.90
CA PHE A 57 -5.48 6.29 8.54
C PHE A 57 -4.03 5.80 8.40
N ASP A 58 -3.41 5.98 7.24
CA ASP A 58 -2.01 5.61 7.02
C ASP A 58 -1.04 6.32 7.98
N MET A 59 -1.31 7.59 8.31
CA MET A 59 -0.48 8.40 9.21
C MET A 59 -0.72 8.13 10.69
N ASP A 60 -1.82 7.47 11.06
CA ASP A 60 -2.15 7.21 12.45
C ASP A 60 -1.36 6.02 13.01
N MET A 61 -0.32 6.31 13.80
CA MET A 61 0.55 5.29 14.37
C MET A 61 -0.11 4.43 15.47
N ARG A 62 -1.31 4.80 15.95
CA ARG A 62 -2.04 4.03 16.97
C ARG A 62 -2.41 2.64 16.46
N TYR A 63 -2.66 2.50 15.16
CA TYR A 63 -3.06 1.24 14.52
C TYR A 63 -1.88 0.35 14.11
N GLY A 64 -0.67 0.68 14.55
CA GLY A 64 0.55 -0.09 14.28
C GLY A 64 1.23 0.28 12.95
N PRO A 65 2.36 -0.37 12.61
CA PRO A 65 3.15 -0.04 11.43
C PRO A 65 2.41 -0.37 10.13
N CYS A 66 2.67 0.42 9.09
CA CYS A 66 2.08 0.27 7.75
C CYS A 66 3.00 -0.38 6.72
N LEU A 67 4.17 -0.87 7.13
CA LEU A 67 5.16 -1.47 6.24
C LEU A 67 4.87 -2.95 6.01
N GLY A 68 4.83 -3.37 4.74
CA GLY A 68 4.63 -4.76 4.35
C GLY A 68 3.22 -5.30 4.57
N LEU A 69 2.23 -4.40 4.65
CA LEU A 69 0.82 -4.74 4.85
C LEU A 69 -0.04 -3.86 3.94
N THR A 70 -1.09 -4.44 3.39
CA THR A 70 -2.17 -3.66 2.79
C THR A 70 -2.93 -2.88 3.87
N ARG A 71 -3.62 -1.80 3.47
CA ARG A 71 -4.49 -1.01 4.36
C ARG A 71 -5.57 -1.89 5.02
N MET A 72 -6.10 -2.89 4.30
CA MET A 72 -7.06 -3.84 4.84
C MET A 72 -6.45 -4.71 5.93
N GLU A 73 -5.30 -5.33 5.68
CA GLU A 73 -4.61 -6.15 6.69
C GLU A 73 -4.23 -5.33 7.94
N ARG A 74 -3.84 -4.06 7.74
CA ARG A 74 -3.57 -3.14 8.85
C ARG A 74 -4.83 -2.84 9.66
N TRP A 75 -5.97 -2.61 8.99
CA TRP A 75 -7.25 -2.38 9.65
C TRP A 75 -7.70 -3.61 10.45
N ASP A 76 -7.65 -4.81 9.85
CA ASP A 76 -8.01 -6.07 10.51
C ASP A 76 -7.17 -6.31 11.76
N ARG A 77 -5.85 -6.06 11.66
CA ARG A 77 -4.94 -6.20 12.80
C ARG A 77 -5.29 -5.23 13.92
N ALA A 78 -5.58 -3.97 13.59
CA ALA A 78 -5.98 -2.98 14.58
C ALA A 78 -7.30 -3.35 15.27
N ALA A 79 -8.27 -3.87 14.52
CA ALA A 79 -9.53 -4.39 15.06
C ALA A 79 -9.29 -5.59 15.98
N ALA A 80 -8.47 -6.55 15.56
CA ALA A 80 -8.10 -7.72 16.36
C ALA A 80 -7.36 -7.35 17.66
N MET A 81 -6.60 -6.24 17.65
CA MET A 81 -5.93 -5.69 18.83
C MET A 81 -6.86 -4.86 19.74
N GLY A 82 -8.14 -4.70 19.38
CA GLY A 82 -9.10 -3.91 20.14
C GLY A 82 -8.85 -2.41 20.09
N LEU A 83 -8.13 -1.92 19.08
CA LEU A 83 -7.80 -0.50 18.91
C LEU A 83 -8.94 0.33 18.30
N ASN A 84 -10.06 -0.32 17.95
CA ASN A 84 -11.26 0.28 17.37
C ASN A 84 -10.94 1.19 16.18
N PRO A 85 -10.37 0.65 15.09
CA PRO A 85 -10.11 1.44 13.89
C PRO A 85 -11.43 1.98 13.29
N PRO A 86 -11.40 3.09 12.54
CA PRO A 86 -12.61 3.72 12.03
C PRO A 86 -13.36 2.80 11.04
N PRO A 87 -14.68 2.61 11.18
CA PRO A 87 -15.45 1.72 10.31
C PRO A 87 -15.69 2.30 8.91
N ASP A 88 -15.60 3.62 8.75
CA ASP A 88 -15.65 4.28 7.44
C ASP A 88 -14.45 3.89 6.58
N VAL A 89 -13.27 3.68 7.18
CA VAL A 89 -12.07 3.19 6.48
C VAL A 89 -12.32 1.79 5.92
N GLU A 90 -12.88 0.86 6.69
CA GLU A 90 -13.24 -0.48 6.21
C GLU A 90 -14.22 -0.39 5.03
N ALA A 91 -15.27 0.41 5.16
CA ALA A 91 -16.26 0.60 4.12
C ALA A 91 -15.65 1.16 2.83
N ILE A 92 -14.71 2.11 2.93
CA ILE A 92 -13.97 2.65 1.79
C ILE A 92 -13.09 1.56 1.15
N LEU A 93 -12.37 0.77 1.94
CA LEU A 93 -11.50 -0.30 1.45
C LEU A 93 -12.29 -1.40 0.73
N LEU A 94 -13.48 -1.76 1.24
CA LEU A 94 -14.38 -2.71 0.59
C LEU A 94 -14.97 -2.17 -0.71
N LYS A 95 -15.16 -0.84 -0.82
CA LYS A 95 -15.64 -0.17 -2.03
C LYS A 95 -14.55 -0.05 -3.10
N CYS A 96 -13.31 0.11 -2.67
CA CYS A 96 -12.14 0.33 -3.52
C CYS A 96 -11.39 -0.99 -3.78
N SER A 97 -11.70 -1.67 -4.88
CA SER A 97 -10.98 -2.87 -5.31
C SER A 97 -9.66 -2.57 -6.05
N SER A 98 -9.21 -1.32 -6.11
CA SER A 98 -7.98 -0.95 -6.82
C SER A 98 -6.76 -1.26 -5.96
N ALA A 99 -5.75 -1.90 -6.53
CA ALA A 99 -4.51 -2.24 -5.81
C ALA A 99 -3.88 -0.99 -5.15
N ALA A 100 -3.87 0.14 -5.85
CA ALA A 100 -3.32 1.39 -5.31
C ALA A 100 -4.04 1.91 -4.04
N ALA A 101 -5.34 1.65 -3.90
CA ALA A 101 -6.09 2.03 -2.70
C ALA A 101 -5.89 1.04 -1.54
N LEU A 102 -5.42 -0.16 -1.84
CA LEU A 102 -5.12 -1.20 -0.84
C LEU A 102 -3.69 -1.11 -0.33
N GLU A 103 -2.77 -0.45 -1.06
CA GLU A 103 -1.40 -0.25 -0.59
C GLU A 103 -1.32 0.89 0.45
N CYS A 104 -0.58 0.65 1.54
CA CYS A 104 -0.27 1.70 2.51
C CYS A 104 0.65 2.77 1.89
N LEU A 105 0.54 4.03 2.35
CA LEU A 105 1.31 5.17 1.83
C LEU A 105 2.83 4.95 1.77
N TRP A 106 3.39 4.13 2.66
CA TRP A 106 4.84 3.93 2.82
C TRP A 106 5.37 2.64 2.20
N GLU A 107 4.52 1.86 1.51
CA GLU A 107 4.98 0.65 0.82
C GLU A 107 6.01 1.01 -0.27
N GLY A 108 7.16 0.33 -0.26
CA GLY A 108 8.24 0.51 -1.25
C GLY A 108 9.04 1.82 -1.21
N ARG A 109 8.98 2.63 -0.14
CA ARG A 109 9.72 3.92 -0.04
C ARG A 109 10.87 3.97 0.98
N VAL A 110 11.25 2.84 1.57
CA VAL A 110 12.29 2.76 2.61
C VAL A 110 13.35 1.74 2.23
#